data_AF-A0A958LG86-F1
#
_entry.id   AF-A0A958LG86-F1
#
_cell.length_a   1.000
_cell.length_b   1.000
_cell.length_c   1.000
_cell.angle_alpha   90.00
_cell.angle_beta   90.00
_cell.angle_gamma   90.00
#
_symmetry.space_group_name_H-M   'P 1'
#
loop_
_entity.id
_entity.type
_entity.pdbx_description
1 polymer ?
#
loop_
_entity_poly.entity_id
_entity_poly.type
_entity_poly.pdbx_seq_one_letter_code
_entity_poly.pdbx_strand_id
1 'polypeptide(L)'
;MTTSFTALFDANVLYPAPLRDLLVQLATTGLFRAKWSEDIHKEWISNLLKNRPDLKRKDLDNTRIAMDNALLDCLVENYRELIPSLNLPDRIRSLTVNEI
;
A
#
# COMPACT_ATOMS: atom_id res chain seq x y z
N MET A 1 -25.09 2.14 13.59
CA MET A 1 -23.94 2.45 12.72
C MET A 1 -22.82 1.49 13.11
N THR A 2 -22.54 0.48 12.29
CA THR A 2 -21.37 -0.37 12.50
C THR A 2 -20.14 0.46 12.13
N THR A 3 -19.35 0.87 13.11
CA THR A 3 -18.04 1.47 12.88
C THR A 3 -17.16 0.46 12.17
N SER A 4 -16.98 0.59 10.85
CA SER A 4 -16.03 -0.28 10.12
C SER A 4 -14.61 0.15 10.46
N PHE A 5 -13.81 -0.75 10.98
CA PHE A 5 -12.39 -0.52 11.24
C PHE A 5 -11.69 -0.07 9.95
N THR A 6 -10.76 0.88 10.05
CA THR A 6 -9.90 1.30 8.95
C THR A 6 -8.54 0.64 9.13
N ALA A 7 -8.05 -0.04 8.09
CA ALA A 7 -6.76 -0.69 8.08
C ALA A 7 -5.87 -0.08 6.98
N LEU A 8 -4.76 0.53 7.37
CA LEU A 8 -3.71 0.93 6.43
C LEU A 8 -2.84 -0.28 6.15
N PHE A 9 -2.70 -0.67 4.89
CA PHE A 9 -1.84 -1.77 4.48
C PHE A 9 -0.41 -1.29 4.29
N ASP A 10 0.54 -2.07 4.79
CA ASP A 10 1.96 -1.86 4.56
C ASP A 10 2.43 -2.62 3.30
N ALA A 11 3.55 -2.19 2.72
CA ALA A 11 4.13 -2.82 1.53
C ALA A 11 4.44 -4.31 1.76
N ASN A 12 4.85 -4.69 2.97
CA ASN A 12 5.17 -6.08 3.30
C ASN A 12 3.97 -7.04 3.20
N VAL A 13 2.75 -6.54 3.42
CA VAL A 13 1.51 -7.31 3.38
C VAL A 13 0.99 -7.42 1.94
N LEU A 14 1.26 -6.41 1.10
CA LEU A 14 0.89 -6.40 -0.32
C LEU A 14 1.89 -7.16 -1.21
N TYR A 15 3.10 -7.40 -0.71
CA TYR A 15 4.17 -8.05 -1.44
C TYR A 15 3.82 -9.49 -1.90
N PRO A 16 3.34 -10.41 -1.03
CA PRO A 16 2.96 -11.75 -1.45
C PRO A 16 1.59 -11.72 -2.15
N ALA A 17 1.55 -12.18 -3.40
CA ALA A 17 0.32 -12.16 -4.20
C ALA A 17 -0.91 -12.81 -3.51
N PRO A 18 -0.80 -14.00 -2.89
CA PRO A 18 -1.96 -14.61 -2.24
C PRO A 18 -2.51 -13.80 -1.07
N LEU A 19 -1.64 -13.17 -0.28
CA LEU A 19 -2.05 -12.39 0.88
C LEU A 19 -2.74 -11.09 0.45
N ARG A 20 -2.14 -10.38 -0.52
CA ARG A 20 -2.73 -9.19 -1.12
C ARG A 20 -4.12 -9.45 -1.67
N ASP A 21 -4.27 -10.50 -2.47
CA ASP A 21 -5.53 -10.82 -3.14
C ASP A 21 -6.61 -11.19 -2.10
N LEU A 22 -6.26 -11.97 -1.07
CA LEU A 22 -7.16 -12.29 0.03
C LEU A 22 -7.62 -11.02 0.77
N LEU A 23 -6.70 -10.14 1.13
CA LEU A 23 -7.02 -8.94 1.90
C LEU A 23 -7.89 -7.95 1.12
N VAL A 24 -7.63 -7.79 -0.18
CA VAL A 24 -8.47 -6.96 -1.05
C VAL A 24 -9.87 -7.57 -1.17
N GLN A 25 -9.99 -8.89 -1.36
CA GLN A 25 -11.29 -9.56 -1.37
C GLN A 25 -12.04 -9.38 -0.05
N LEU A 26 -11.39 -9.55 1.10
CA LEU A 26 -12.01 -9.32 2.41
C LEU A 26 -12.49 -7.87 2.56
N ALA A 27 -11.72 -6.90 2.09
CA ALA A 27 -12.13 -5.49 2.11
C ALA A 27 -13.38 -5.23 1.25
N THR A 28 -13.56 -5.93 0.12
CA THR A 28 -14.78 -5.80 -0.70
C THR A 28 -16.05 -6.29 0.00
N THR A 29 -15.93 -7.12 1.05
CA THR A 29 -17.08 -7.56 1.85
C THR A 29 -17.54 -6.50 2.86
N GLY A 30 -16.80 -5.40 3.02
CA GLY A 30 -17.08 -4.37 4.02
C GLY A 30 -16.61 -4.73 5.44
N LEU A 31 -15.83 -5.81 5.61
CA LEU A 31 -15.28 -6.23 6.90
C LEU A 31 -14.41 -5.13 7.54
N PHE A 32 -13.66 -4.39 6.72
CA PHE A 32 -12.90 -3.20 7.09
C PHE A 32 -12.72 -2.30 5.86
N ARG A 33 -12.36 -1.03 6.09
CA ARG A 33 -11.94 -0.10 5.03
C ARG A 33 -10.44 -0.20 4.84
N ALA A 34 -10.02 -0.77 3.71
CA ALA A 34 -8.61 -0.81 3.36
C ALA A 34 -8.14 0.57 2.90
N LYS A 35 -6.92 0.94 3.32
CA LYS A 35 -6.25 2.16 2.89
C LYS A 35 -4.82 1.82 2.47
N TRP A 36 -4.28 2.55 1.50
CA TRP A 36 -2.87 2.48 1.09
C TRP A 36 -2.47 3.78 0.40
N SER A 37 -1.17 4.03 0.24
CA SER A 37 -0.66 5.18 -0.51
C SER A 37 0.09 4.75 -1.77
N GLU A 38 0.32 5.72 -2.66
CA GLU A 38 1.19 5.52 -3.82
C GLU A 38 2.63 5.12 -3.42
N ASP A 39 3.12 5.58 -2.26
CA ASP A 39 4.45 5.21 -1.77
C ASP A 39 4.50 3.73 -1.38
N ILE A 40 3.45 3.22 -0.73
CA ILE A 40 3.30 1.79 -0.41
C ILE A 40 3.27 0.96 -1.71
N HIS A 41 2.54 1.42 -2.74
CA HIS A 41 2.52 0.75 -4.05
C HIS A 41 3.90 0.68 -4.70
N LYS A 42 4.62 1.80 -4.72
CA LYS A 42 5.98 1.85 -5.27
C LYS A 42 6.91 0.89 -4.55
N GLU A 43 6.82 0.82 -3.22
CA GLU A 43 7.70 -0.02 -2.42
C GLU A 43 7.50 -1.51 -2.72
N TRP A 44 6.26 -2.04 -2.65
CA TRP A 44 6.06 -3.47 -2.87
C TRP A 44 6.32 -3.86 -4.34
N ILE A 45 5.99 -2.99 -5.31
CA ILE A 45 6.27 -3.23 -6.74
C ILE A 45 7.79 -3.25 -6.99
N SER A 46 8.53 -2.26 -6.47
CA SER A 46 9.99 -2.19 -6.63
C SER A 46 10.65 -3.44 -6.03
N ASN A 47 10.30 -3.78 -4.79
CA ASN A 47 10.84 -4.94 -4.10
C ASN A 47 10.49 -6.26 -4.81
N LEU A 48 9.28 -6.37 -5.37
CA LEU A 48 8.88 -7.58 -6.09
C LEU A 48 9.66 -7.74 -7.39
N LEU A 49 9.83 -6.66 -8.16
CA LEU A 49 10.63 -6.69 -9.40
C LEU A 49 12.11 -6.99 -9.13
N LYS A 50 12.67 -6.51 -8.02
CA LYS A 50 14.04 -6.85 -7.61
C LYS A 50 14.21 -8.35 -7.37
N ASN A 51 13.24 -8.99 -6.70
CA ASN A 51 13.33 -10.41 -6.32
C ASN A 51 12.78 -11.38 -7.38
N ARG A 52 11.93 -10.90 -8.30
CA ARG A 52 11.27 -11.67 -9.36
C ARG A 52 11.41 -10.93 -10.70
N PRO A 53 12.62 -10.92 -11.30
CA PRO A 53 12.88 -10.21 -12.56
C PRO A 53 12.16 -10.84 -13.76
N ASP A 54 11.55 -12.02 -13.58
CA ASP A 54 10.66 -12.65 -14.55
C ASP A 54 9.33 -11.91 -14.73
N LEU A 55 8.93 -11.09 -13.76
CA LEU A 55 7.68 -10.32 -13.80
C LEU A 55 7.85 -9.03 -14.61
N LYS A 56 6.79 -8.65 -15.31
CA LYS A 56 6.75 -7.38 -16.04
C LYS A 56 6.13 -6.29 -15.18
N ARG A 57 6.80 -5.14 -15.12
CA ARG A 57 6.30 -3.94 -14.43
C ARG A 57 4.84 -3.61 -14.81
N LYS A 58 4.51 -3.71 -16.10
CA LYS A 58 3.15 -3.44 -16.61
C LYS A 58 2.08 -4.31 -15.96
N ASP A 59 2.36 -5.58 -15.69
CA ASP A 59 1.38 -6.50 -15.09
C ASP A 59 1.13 -6.14 -13.61
N LEU A 60 2.16 -5.68 -12.91
CA LEU A 60 2.04 -5.17 -11.54
C LEU A 60 1.30 -3.82 -11.48
N ASP A 61 1.54 -2.94 -12.45
CA ASP A 61 0.77 -1.69 -12.55
C ASP A 61 -0.71 -1.94 -12.84
N ASN A 62 -1.03 -2.92 -13.70
CA ASN A 62 -2.42 -3.34 -13.92
C ASN A 62 -3.05 -3.89 -12.63
N THR A 63 -2.30 -4.66 -11.86
CA THR A 63 -2.74 -5.18 -10.56
C THR A 63 -3.03 -4.04 -9.59
N ARG A 64 -2.12 -3.06 -9.48
CA ARG A 64 -2.33 -1.84 -8.68
C ARG A 64 -3.62 -1.12 -9.07
N ILE A 65 -3.81 -0.85 -10.37
CA ILE A 65 -5.01 -0.17 -10.88
C ILE A 65 -6.27 -0.97 -10.54
N ALA A 66 -6.23 -2.30 -10.64
CA ALA A 66 -7.34 -3.15 -10.27
C ALA A 66 -7.66 -3.05 -8.76
N MET A 67 -6.64 -2.99 -7.89
CA MET A 67 -6.83 -2.76 -6.46
C MET A 67 -7.50 -1.41 -6.18
N ASP A 68 -6.98 -0.33 -6.78
CA ASP A 68 -7.50 1.03 -6.61
C ASP A 68 -8.97 1.14 -7.04
N ASN A 69 -9.34 0.44 -8.11
CA ASN A 69 -10.71 0.42 -8.63
C ASN A 69 -11.65 -0.50 -7.83
N ALA A 70 -11.12 -1.48 -7.10
CA ALA A 70 -11.95 -2.46 -6.37
C ALA A 70 -12.58 -1.88 -5.11
N LEU A 71 -11.99 -0.82 -4.54
CA LEU A 71 -12.41 -0.25 -3.26
C LEU A 71 -12.56 1.27 -3.37
N LEU A 72 -13.71 1.79 -2.94
CA LEU A 72 -13.94 3.22 -2.88
C LEU A 72 -13.07 3.86 -1.80
N ASP A 73 -12.49 5.03 -2.10
CA ASP A 73 -11.71 5.82 -1.14
C ASP A 73 -10.58 4.98 -0.50
N CYS A 74 -9.88 4.13 -1.26
CA CYS A 74 -8.78 3.33 -0.72
C CYS A 74 -7.44 4.09 -0.73
N LEU A 75 -7.24 4.98 -1.70
CA LEU A 75 -5.99 5.71 -1.89
C LEU A 75 -5.89 6.89 -0.91
N VAL A 76 -4.81 6.92 -0.14
CA VAL A 76 -4.46 8.02 0.77
C VAL A 76 -3.47 8.93 0.08
N GLU A 77 -3.89 10.18 -0.12
CA GLU A 77 -3.12 11.21 -0.81
C GLU A 77 -2.86 12.41 0.11
N ASN A 78 -2.01 13.34 -0.33
CA ASN A 78 -1.76 14.63 0.31
C ASN A 78 -1.26 14.60 1.78
N TYR A 79 -0.89 13.43 2.31
CA TYR A 79 -0.37 13.31 3.68
C TYR A 79 1.06 13.85 3.84
N ARG A 80 1.80 14.06 2.74
CA ARG A 80 3.20 14.49 2.79
C ARG A 80 3.37 15.84 3.49
N GLU A 81 2.40 16.73 3.37
CA GLU A 81 2.39 18.04 4.05
C GLU A 81 2.25 17.92 5.57
N LEU A 82 1.73 16.78 6.06
CA LEU A 82 1.59 16.49 7.49
C LEU A 82 2.88 15.88 8.08
N ILE A 83 3.81 15.40 7.26
CA ILE A 83 5.04 14.77 7.76
C ILE A 83 5.89 15.74 8.61
N PRO A 84 6.13 17.01 8.20
CA PRO A 84 6.94 17.93 8.99
C PRO A 84 6.35 18.31 10.35
N SER A 85 5.04 18.14 10.55
CA SER A 85 4.39 18.43 11.84
C SER A 85 4.51 17.28 12.84
N LEU A 86 5.01 16.11 12.41
CA LEU A 86 5.24 14.96 13.29
C LEU A 86 6.49 15.18 14.15
N ASN A 87 6.30 15.36 15.46
CA ASN A 87 7.38 15.32 16.43
C ASN A 87 7.48 13.93 17.04
N LEU A 88 8.35 13.09 16.49
CA LEU A 88 8.53 11.72 16.95
C LEU A 88 9.69 11.64 17.97
N PRO A 89 9.49 10.95 19.12
CA PRO A 89 10.50 10.85 20.17
C PRO A 89 11.78 10.15 19.68
N ASP A 90 11.63 9.23 18.73
CA ASP A 90 12.72 8.61 18.00
C ASP A 90 12.72 9.18 16.57
N ARG A 91 13.91 9.53 16.05
CA ARG A 91 14.02 9.95 14.65
C ARG A 91 13.46 8.85 13.76
N ILE A 92 12.60 9.21 12.80
CA ILE A 92 12.33 8.35 11.65
C ILE A 92 13.71 8.02 11.08
N ARG A 93 14.04 6.73 11.04
CA ARG A 93 15.19 6.24 10.29
C ARG A 93 14.86 6.57 8.84
N SER A 94 15.29 7.74 8.41
CA SER A 94 15.23 8.20 7.03
C SER A 94 15.97 7.15 6.22
N LEU A 95 15.25 6.18 5.68
CA LEU A 95 15.66 5.53 4.46
C LEU A 95 15.64 6.67 3.46
N THR A 96 16.82 7.21 3.20
CA THR A 96 16.99 8.23 2.18
C THR A 96 16.40 7.66 0.89
N VAL A 97 15.82 8.55 0.08
CA VAL A 97 15.11 8.26 -1.19
C VAL A 97 15.95 7.45 -2.21
N ASN A 98 17.18 7.08 -1.87
CA ASN A 98 18.12 6.32 -2.68
C ASN A 98 18.14 4.80 -2.40
N GLU A 99 17.33 4.27 -1.46
CA GLU A 99 17.35 2.83 -1.12
C GLU A 99 16.08 2.05 -1.52
N ILE A 100 15.14 2.63 -2.27
CA ILE A 100 13.98 1.91 -2.88
C ILE A 100 14.10 1.85 -4.40
#